data_AF-A0A3D4KBA1-F1
#
_entry.id   AF-A0A3D4KBA1-F1
#
_cell.length_a   1.000
_cell.length_b   1.000
_cell.length_c   1.000
_cell.angle_alpha   90.00
_cell.angle_beta   90.00
_cell.angle_gamma   90.00
#
_symmetry.space_group_name_H-M   'P 1'
#
loop_
_entity.id
_entity.type
_entity.pdbx_description
1 polymer ?
#
loop_
_entity_poly.entity_id
_entity_poly.type
_entity_poly.pdbx_seq_one_letter_code
_entity_poly.pdbx_strand_id
1 'polypeptide(L)'
;MKFIKKTYFLVLALCFIALILLQFLSIRDEIQSKSSRLSLQQRQIVFEAKSLKVLNDAVNPIRKKAGEIAEAPATEKSVDEKDKIIEVKEEKKAVDYSSANLAIVVTEAGGKREDLQYAASKLPVEVAIAFNPYSDELKIKMDDMIKAGREVLLNLMFEPSNFPISDTGPLTIQGYLDDAQ
;
A
#
# COMPACT_ATOMS: atom_id res chain seq x y z
N MET A 1 66.51 2.89 -24.39
CA MET A 1 65.39 1.93 -24.47
C MET A 1 64.60 1.73 -23.16
N LYS A 2 64.63 2.68 -22.19
CA LYS A 2 63.85 2.59 -20.92
C LYS A 2 62.64 3.53 -20.87
N PHE A 3 62.70 4.67 -21.57
CA PHE A 3 61.60 5.66 -21.61
C PHE A 3 60.35 5.15 -22.31
N ILE A 4 60.51 4.46 -23.45
CA ILE A 4 59.42 3.96 -24.28
C ILE A 4 58.53 2.95 -23.52
N LYS A 5 59.12 2.05 -22.71
CA LYS A 5 58.36 1.07 -21.92
C LYS A 5 57.49 1.72 -20.82
N LYS A 6 57.92 2.86 -20.27
CA LYS A 6 57.20 3.54 -19.17
C LYS A 6 55.97 4.29 -19.69
N THR A 7 56.04 4.87 -20.89
CA THR A 7 54.89 5.51 -21.54
C THR A 7 53.83 4.49 -21.95
N TYR A 8 54.22 3.33 -22.52
CA TYR A 8 53.26 2.27 -22.83
C TYR A 8 52.55 1.72 -21.58
N PHE A 9 53.27 1.56 -20.47
CA PHE A 9 52.66 1.10 -19.21
C PHE A 9 51.66 2.11 -18.65
N LEU A 10 51.96 3.41 -18.73
CA LEU A 10 51.06 4.48 -18.29
C LEU A 10 49.78 4.54 -19.16
N VAL A 11 49.91 4.42 -20.47
CA VAL A 11 48.78 4.42 -21.41
C VAL A 11 47.90 3.18 -21.19
N LEU A 12 48.50 2.01 -20.98
CA LEU A 12 47.75 0.78 -20.69
C LEU A 12 46.98 0.88 -19.36
N ALA A 13 47.61 1.46 -18.33
CA ALA A 13 46.99 1.65 -17.02
C ALA A 13 45.81 2.63 -17.07
N LEU A 14 45.94 3.76 -17.79
CA LEU A 14 44.85 4.71 -18.00
C LEU A 14 43.69 4.08 -18.78
N CYS A 15 43.99 3.25 -19.78
CA CYS A 15 42.96 2.54 -20.55
C CYS A 15 42.22 1.51 -19.69
N PHE A 16 42.93 0.82 -18.79
CA PHE A 16 42.32 -0.14 -17.85
C PHE A 16 41.41 0.56 -16.82
N ILE A 17 41.82 1.72 -16.30
CA ILE A 17 40.99 2.54 -15.40
C ILE A 17 39.74 3.04 -16.13
N ALA A 18 39.88 3.50 -17.38
CA ALA A 18 38.73 3.92 -18.19
C ALA A 18 37.74 2.77 -18.44
N LEU A 19 38.24 1.55 -18.66
CA LEU A 19 37.43 0.34 -18.83
C LEU A 19 36.65 0.00 -17.54
N ILE A 20 37.30 0.08 -16.38
CA ILE A 20 36.66 -0.11 -15.07
C ILE A 20 35.57 0.94 -14.85
N LEU A 21 35.85 2.21 -15.15
CA LEU A 21 34.88 3.30 -15.00
C LEU A 21 33.67 3.11 -15.92
N LEU A 22 33.87 2.67 -17.16
CA LEU A 22 32.76 2.33 -18.07
C LEU A 22 31.89 1.19 -17.52
N GLN A 23 32.50 0.16 -16.93
CA GLN A 23 31.74 -0.93 -16.32
C GLN A 23 30.95 -0.45 -15.10
N PHE A 24 31.51 0.44 -14.27
CA PHE A 24 30.79 1.02 -13.14
C PHE A 24 29.61 1.91 -13.56
N LEU A 25 29.73 2.65 -14.66
CA LEU A 25 28.61 3.42 -15.23
C LEU A 25 27.49 2.51 -15.71
N SER A 26 27.81 1.42 -16.42
CA SER A 26 26.80 0.44 -16.88
C SER A 26 26.06 -0.24 -15.71
N ILE A 27 26.78 -0.59 -14.64
CA ILE A 27 26.19 -1.21 -13.44
C ILE A 27 25.26 -0.21 -12.73
N ARG A 28 25.64 1.07 -12.68
CA ARG A 28 24.81 2.12 -12.09
C ARG A 28 23.48 2.28 -12.83
N ASP A 29 23.50 2.27 -14.16
CA ASP A 29 22.29 2.38 -14.98
C ASP A 29 21.36 1.16 -14.81
N GLU A 30 21.94 -0.04 -14.67
CA GLU A 30 21.18 -1.26 -14.40
C GLU A 30 20.52 -1.25 -13.01
N ILE A 31 21.22 -0.76 -12.00
CA ILE A 31 20.66 -0.58 -10.64
C ILE A 31 19.53 0.44 -10.64
N GLN A 32 19.70 1.57 -11.34
CA GLN A 32 18.65 2.59 -11.47
C GLN A 32 17.42 2.01 -12.17
N SER A 33 17.59 1.31 -13.30
CA SER A 33 16.50 0.64 -14.03
C SER A 33 15.77 -0.39 -13.17
N LYS A 34 16.50 -1.20 -12.39
CA LYS A 34 15.91 -2.21 -11.50
C LYS A 34 15.14 -1.57 -10.34
N SER A 35 15.63 -0.45 -9.80
CA SER A 35 14.92 0.32 -8.78
C SER A 35 13.64 0.97 -9.32
N SER A 36 13.66 1.47 -10.57
CA SER A 36 12.45 2.00 -11.23
C SER A 36 11.43 0.89 -11.52
N ARG A 37 11.90 -0.30 -11.88
CA ARG A 37 11.01 -1.46 -12.09
C ARG A 37 10.39 -1.96 -10.79
N LEU A 38 11.13 -1.94 -9.68
CA LEU A 38 10.61 -2.28 -8.36
C LEU A 38 9.53 -1.29 -7.89
N SER A 39 9.72 0.02 -8.13
CA SER A 39 8.69 1.01 -7.81
C SER A 39 7.47 0.92 -8.72
N LEU A 40 7.64 0.55 -10.00
CA LEU A 40 6.53 0.27 -10.91
C LEU A 40 5.78 -1.03 -10.54
N GLN A 41 6.48 -2.08 -10.12
CA GLN A 41 5.87 -3.32 -9.61
C GLN A 41 5.14 -3.08 -8.28
N GLN A 42 5.65 -2.19 -7.43
CA GLN A 42 4.95 -1.77 -6.20
C GLN A 42 3.73 -0.88 -6.47
N ARG A 43 3.73 -0.09 -7.55
CA ARG A 43 2.54 0.65 -8.03
C ARG A 43 1.52 -0.24 -8.71
N GLN A 44 1.95 -1.37 -9.27
CA GLN A 44 1.07 -2.41 -9.75
C GLN A 44 0.59 -3.22 -8.55
N ILE A 45 -0.42 -2.70 -7.83
CA ILE A 45 -1.25 -3.51 -6.94
C ILE A 45 -2.01 -4.49 -7.85
N VAL A 46 -1.31 -5.50 -8.35
CA VAL A 46 -1.90 -6.69 -8.94
C VAL A 46 -2.48 -7.42 -7.74
N PHE A 47 -3.79 -7.30 -7.57
CA PHE A 47 -4.53 -8.10 -6.61
C PHE A 47 -4.33 -9.59 -6.96
N GLU A 48 -3.30 -10.19 -6.37
CA GLU A 48 -3.01 -11.61 -6.47
C GLU A 48 -4.26 -12.36 -5.94
N ALA A 49 -4.71 -13.38 -6.66
CA ALA A 49 -5.92 -14.14 -6.32
C ALA A 49 -5.88 -14.70 -4.87
N LYS A 50 -4.68 -14.90 -4.33
CA LYS A 50 -4.44 -15.29 -2.94
C LYS A 50 -4.85 -14.19 -1.95
N SER A 51 -4.51 -12.93 -2.23
CA SER A 51 -4.86 -11.76 -1.43
C SER A 51 -6.36 -11.50 -1.46
N LEU A 52 -7.00 -11.69 -2.62
CA LEU A 52 -8.46 -11.59 -2.77
C LEU A 52 -9.21 -12.68 -1.99
N LYS A 53 -8.66 -13.91 -1.97
CA LYS A 53 -9.21 -14.99 -1.15
C LYS A 53 -9.09 -14.68 0.33
N VAL A 54 -7.93 -14.19 0.79
CA VAL A 54 -7.73 -13.77 2.19
C VAL A 54 -8.70 -12.65 2.58
N LEU A 55 -8.89 -11.65 1.72
CA LEU A 55 -9.86 -10.57 1.96
C LEU A 55 -11.29 -11.11 2.02
N ASN A 56 -11.67 -11.97 1.09
CA ASN A 56 -13.01 -12.57 1.06
C ASN A 56 -13.26 -13.51 2.26
N ASP A 57 -12.25 -14.27 2.67
CA ASP A 57 -12.27 -15.15 3.84
C ASP A 57 -12.28 -14.35 5.16
N ALA A 58 -11.74 -13.13 5.17
CA ALA A 58 -11.81 -12.22 6.32
C ALA A 58 -13.16 -11.49 6.43
N VAL A 59 -13.79 -11.16 5.29
CA VAL A 59 -15.08 -10.43 5.24
C VAL A 59 -16.28 -11.37 5.44
N ASN A 60 -16.25 -12.60 4.89
CA ASN A 60 -17.35 -13.56 5.02
C ASN A 60 -17.77 -13.96 6.46
N PRO A 61 -16.87 -14.18 7.43
CA PRO A 61 -17.26 -14.53 8.79
C PRO A 61 -17.98 -13.38 9.50
N ILE A 62 -17.66 -12.12 9.18
CA ILE A 62 -18.37 -10.95 9.70
C ILE A 62 -19.82 -10.95 9.19
N ARG A 63 -20.02 -11.24 7.90
CA ARG A 63 -21.35 -11.37 7.29
C ARG A 63 -22.19 -12.47 7.95
N LYS A 64 -21.59 -13.61 8.27
CA LYS A 64 -22.29 -14.73 8.92
C LYS A 64 -22.65 -14.40 10.37
N LYS A 65 -21.73 -13.80 11.13
CA LYS A 65 -21.95 -13.44 12.54
C LYS A 65 -23.01 -12.33 12.70
N ALA A 66 -23.05 -11.36 11.80
CA ALA A 66 -24.10 -10.32 11.81
C ALA A 66 -25.52 -10.87 11.55
N GLY A 67 -25.65 -11.98 10.82
CA GLY A 67 -26.94 -12.65 10.59
C GLY A 67 -27.38 -13.61 11.71
N GLU A 68 -26.45 -14.07 12.56
CA GLU A 68 -26.69 -15.08 13.60
C GLU A 68 -27.03 -14.49 14.99
N ILE A 69 -26.74 -13.20 15.27
CA ILE A 69 -26.94 -12.57 16.59
C ILE A 69 -28.41 -12.17 16.85
N ALA A 70 -29.35 -12.48 15.95
CA ALA A 70 -30.77 -12.14 16.14
C ALA A 70 -31.51 -13.05 17.14
N GLU A 71 -30.89 -14.11 17.70
CA GLU A 71 -31.60 -15.01 18.61
C GLU A 71 -30.78 -15.50 19.82
N ALA A 72 -31.19 -15.00 21.00
CA ALA A 72 -31.25 -15.68 22.30
C ALA A 72 -30.00 -15.65 23.23
N PRO A 73 -30.16 -15.90 24.56
CA PRO A 73 -30.04 -14.86 25.58
C PRO A 73 -28.99 -15.15 26.67
N ALA A 74 -28.67 -14.12 27.44
CA ALA A 74 -27.77 -14.15 28.58
C ALA A 74 -28.23 -15.10 29.71
N THR A 75 -27.30 -15.85 30.31
CA THR A 75 -27.41 -16.29 31.71
C THR A 75 -26.02 -16.34 32.35
N GLU A 76 -25.83 -15.42 33.29
CA GLU A 76 -24.70 -15.30 34.20
C GLU A 76 -24.90 -16.25 35.39
N LYS A 77 -23.86 -16.95 35.85
CA LYS A 77 -23.81 -17.51 37.23
C LYS A 77 -22.39 -17.43 37.81
N SER A 78 -22.34 -16.92 39.03
CA SER A 78 -21.23 -16.79 39.98
C SER A 78 -20.85 -18.12 40.66
N VAL A 79 -19.68 -18.17 41.33
CA VAL A 79 -19.45 -18.56 42.75
C VAL A 79 -17.93 -18.68 43.07
N ASP A 80 -17.62 -18.43 44.34
CA ASP A 80 -16.39 -18.01 45.03
C ASP A 80 -15.19 -18.99 45.19
N GLU A 81 -13.99 -18.38 45.13
CA GLU A 81 -12.78 -18.46 45.98
C GLU A 81 -12.26 -19.80 46.58
N LYS A 82 -11.02 -20.18 46.21
CA LYS A 82 -9.85 -20.32 47.14
C LYS A 82 -8.56 -20.83 46.45
N ASP A 83 -7.47 -20.10 46.73
CA ASP A 83 -6.04 -20.44 46.70
C ASP A 83 -5.47 -21.30 45.56
N LYS A 84 -4.84 -20.64 44.56
CA LYS A 84 -3.84 -21.26 43.67
C LYS A 84 -2.71 -20.28 43.31
N ILE A 85 -1.51 -20.85 43.23
CA ILE A 85 -0.27 -20.30 42.66
C ILE A 85 -0.61 -19.45 41.42
N ILE A 86 -0.17 -18.19 41.40
CA ILE A 86 -0.33 -17.32 40.23
C ILE A 86 0.71 -17.75 39.18
N GLU A 87 0.46 -18.87 38.50
CA GLU A 87 0.86 -18.94 37.10
C GLU A 87 0.10 -17.81 36.41
N VAL A 88 0.79 -16.77 35.94
CA VAL A 88 0.25 -15.86 34.93
C VAL A 88 0.16 -16.67 33.65
N LYS A 89 -0.83 -17.55 33.60
CA LYS A 89 -1.34 -18.13 32.39
C LYS A 89 -1.98 -16.93 31.70
N GLU A 90 -1.33 -16.41 30.66
CA GLU A 90 -1.96 -15.46 29.76
C GLU A 90 -3.22 -16.14 29.23
N GLU A 91 -4.32 -15.93 29.93
CA GLU A 91 -5.64 -16.31 29.49
C GLU A 91 -5.89 -15.38 28.30
N LYS A 92 -5.63 -15.89 27.10
CA LYS A 92 -6.07 -15.27 25.86
C LYS A 92 -7.58 -15.24 25.90
N LYS A 93 -8.14 -14.26 26.60
CA LYS A 93 -9.56 -13.95 26.58
C LYS A 93 -9.88 -13.70 25.12
N ALA A 94 -10.60 -14.63 24.50
CA ALA A 94 -11.04 -14.47 23.12
C ALA A 94 -11.82 -13.16 23.07
N VAL A 95 -11.21 -12.12 22.49
CA VAL A 95 -11.86 -10.82 22.35
C VAL A 95 -13.11 -11.07 21.51
N ASP A 96 -14.28 -10.77 22.05
CA ASP A 96 -15.51 -10.92 21.29
C ASP A 96 -15.58 -9.81 20.24
N TYR A 97 -15.19 -10.16 19.02
CA TYR A 97 -15.29 -9.28 17.86
C TYR A 97 -16.70 -9.27 17.24
N SER A 98 -17.74 -9.77 17.92
CA SER A 98 -19.13 -9.76 17.41
C SER A 98 -19.61 -8.37 17.02
N SER A 99 -19.13 -7.33 17.74
CA SER A 99 -19.43 -5.93 17.49
C SER A 99 -18.28 -5.15 16.81
N ALA A 100 -17.24 -5.84 16.33
CA ALA A 100 -16.09 -5.18 15.72
C ALA A 100 -16.38 -4.86 14.25
N ASN A 101 -16.31 -3.57 13.91
CA ASN A 101 -16.44 -3.11 12.53
C ASN A 101 -15.07 -3.05 11.87
N LEU A 102 -14.97 -3.56 10.64
CA LEU A 102 -13.76 -3.49 9.82
C LEU A 102 -14.06 -2.66 8.57
N ALA A 103 -13.29 -1.60 8.35
CA ALA A 103 -13.30 -0.83 7.11
C ALA A 103 -12.01 -1.09 6.32
N ILE A 104 -12.15 -1.27 5.02
CA ILE A 104 -11.03 -1.47 4.09
C ILE A 104 -11.11 -0.40 3.01
N VAL A 105 -10.02 0.36 2.84
CA VAL A 105 -9.90 1.42 1.84
C VAL A 105 -8.73 1.10 0.91
N VAL A 106 -8.99 1.10 -0.39
CA VAL A 106 -7.93 1.05 -1.42
C VAL A 106 -7.59 2.47 -1.82
N THR A 107 -6.36 2.90 -1.56
CA THR A 107 -5.88 4.26 -1.82
C THR A 107 -5.14 4.37 -3.15
N GLU A 108 -4.92 5.61 -3.61
CA GLU A 108 -4.20 5.92 -4.86
C GLU A 108 -4.86 5.31 -6.11
N ALA A 109 -6.20 5.21 -6.08
CA ALA A 109 -6.98 4.79 -7.24
C ALA A 109 -7.05 5.89 -8.30
N GLY A 110 -7.38 5.49 -9.54
CA GLY A 110 -7.60 6.42 -10.64
C GLY A 110 -6.65 6.29 -11.83
N GLY A 111 -5.90 5.18 -11.90
CA GLY A 111 -5.25 4.72 -13.13
C GLY A 111 -6.25 4.37 -14.24
N LYS A 112 -5.93 3.35 -15.06
CA LYS A 112 -6.76 3.00 -16.21
C LYS A 112 -8.17 2.58 -15.79
N ARG A 113 -9.15 2.96 -16.61
CA ARG A 113 -10.57 2.68 -16.39
C ARG A 113 -10.85 1.17 -16.34
N GLU A 114 -10.15 0.39 -17.17
CA GLU A 114 -10.29 -1.06 -17.24
C GLU A 114 -9.80 -1.74 -15.96
N ASP A 115 -8.70 -1.27 -15.38
CA ASP A 115 -8.14 -1.79 -14.13
C ASP A 115 -9.09 -1.52 -12.96
N LEU A 116 -9.73 -0.35 -12.94
CA LEU A 116 -10.72 0.02 -11.94
C LEU A 116 -11.99 -0.85 -12.05
N GLN A 117 -12.48 -1.11 -13.26
CA GLN A 117 -13.60 -2.03 -13.49
C GLN A 117 -13.26 -3.46 -13.10
N TYR A 118 -12.04 -3.91 -13.42
CA TYR A 118 -11.55 -5.22 -13.00
C TYR A 118 -11.52 -5.33 -11.47
N ALA A 119 -10.94 -4.34 -10.77
CA ALA A 119 -10.95 -4.29 -9.32
C ALA A 119 -12.37 -4.28 -8.75
N ALA A 120 -13.28 -3.49 -9.34
CA ALA A 120 -14.69 -3.44 -8.94
C ALA A 120 -15.43 -4.78 -9.15
N SER A 121 -15.02 -5.62 -10.11
CA SER A 121 -15.57 -6.97 -10.31
C SER A 121 -15.06 -8.01 -9.32
N LYS A 122 -13.90 -7.76 -8.70
CA LYS A 122 -13.21 -8.72 -7.81
C LYS A 122 -13.36 -8.40 -6.34
N LEU A 123 -13.41 -7.12 -5.99
CA LEU A 123 -13.51 -6.67 -4.61
C LEU A 123 -14.98 -6.70 -4.15
N PRO A 124 -15.26 -7.07 -2.88
CA PRO A 124 -16.57 -6.86 -2.27
C PRO A 124 -17.01 -5.40 -2.35
N VAL A 125 -18.32 -5.13 -2.37
CA VAL A 125 -18.87 -3.77 -2.52
C VAL A 125 -18.56 -2.88 -1.31
N GLU A 126 -18.36 -3.49 -0.15
CA GLU A 126 -18.02 -2.87 1.12
C GLU A 126 -16.61 -2.28 1.17
N VAL A 127 -15.76 -2.61 0.20
CA VAL A 127 -14.42 -2.01 0.08
C VAL A 127 -14.55 -0.63 -0.55
N ALA A 128 -14.17 0.40 0.23
CA ALA A 128 -14.14 1.78 -0.22
C ALA A 128 -12.92 2.04 -1.12
N ILE A 129 -13.08 2.95 -2.09
CA ILE A 129 -12.04 3.31 -3.04
C ILE A 129 -11.72 4.80 -2.89
N ALA A 130 -10.47 5.12 -2.59
CA ALA A 130 -9.99 6.50 -2.45
C ALA A 130 -9.16 6.90 -3.68
N PHE A 131 -9.64 7.91 -4.40
CA PHE A 131 -9.04 8.35 -5.66
C PHE A 131 -7.94 9.38 -5.46
N ASN A 132 -6.88 9.26 -6.25
CA ASN A 132 -5.89 10.30 -6.41
C ASN A 132 -6.52 11.53 -7.12
N PRO A 133 -6.35 12.75 -6.59
CA PRO A 133 -6.99 13.95 -7.13
C PRO A 133 -6.51 14.34 -8.53
N TYR A 134 -5.35 13.83 -8.97
CA TYR A 134 -4.77 14.12 -10.29
C TYR A 134 -5.13 13.07 -11.35
N SER A 135 -6.05 12.16 -11.04
CA SER A 135 -6.48 11.13 -11.97
C SER A 135 -7.17 11.75 -13.19
N ASP A 136 -6.88 11.23 -14.37
CA ASP A 136 -7.62 11.55 -15.57
C ASP A 136 -9.07 11.08 -15.44
N GLU A 137 -10.01 11.84 -16.02
CA GLU A 137 -11.44 11.54 -16.00
C GLU A 137 -12.00 11.26 -14.58
N LEU A 138 -11.39 11.86 -13.54
CA LEU A 138 -11.67 11.57 -12.13
C LEU A 138 -13.16 11.50 -11.83
N LYS A 139 -13.92 12.52 -12.24
CA LYS A 139 -15.37 12.59 -12.01
C LYS A 139 -16.10 11.38 -12.61
N ILE A 140 -15.79 11.01 -13.84
CA ILE A 140 -16.45 9.89 -14.54
C ILE A 140 -16.13 8.58 -13.80
N LYS A 141 -14.86 8.37 -13.44
CA LYS A 141 -14.41 7.17 -12.72
C LYS A 141 -15.05 7.07 -11.32
N MET A 142 -15.17 8.19 -10.61
CA MET A 142 -15.87 8.25 -9.31
C MET A 142 -17.35 7.94 -9.48
N ASP A 143 -18.03 8.57 -10.45
CA ASP A 143 -19.46 8.35 -10.72
C ASP A 143 -19.75 6.88 -11.02
N ASP A 144 -18.86 6.17 -11.72
CA ASP A 144 -19.04 4.75 -12.02
C ASP A 144 -18.90 3.85 -10.79
N MET A 145 -17.97 4.18 -9.88
CA MET A 145 -17.83 3.44 -8.63
C MET A 145 -19.02 3.69 -7.68
N ILE A 146 -19.51 4.93 -7.64
CA ILE A 146 -20.74 5.29 -6.89
C ILE A 146 -21.94 4.52 -7.46
N LYS A 147 -22.11 4.49 -8.78
CA LYS A 147 -23.18 3.71 -9.44
C LYS A 147 -23.06 2.20 -9.19
N ALA A 148 -21.84 1.70 -8.99
CA ALA A 148 -21.59 0.33 -8.56
C ALA A 148 -21.89 0.07 -7.07
N GLY A 149 -22.39 1.08 -6.34
CA GLY A 149 -22.78 0.96 -4.93
C GLY A 149 -21.63 1.07 -3.94
N ARG A 150 -20.46 1.55 -4.40
CA ARG A 150 -19.25 1.64 -3.56
C ARG A 150 -19.16 2.98 -2.85
N GLU A 151 -18.57 2.96 -1.67
CA GLU A 151 -18.09 4.17 -1.01
C GLU A 151 -16.86 4.70 -1.76
N VAL A 152 -16.90 5.99 -2.08
CA VAL A 152 -15.85 6.69 -2.82
C VAL A 152 -15.31 7.82 -1.98
N LEU A 153 -13.99 7.87 -1.86
CA LEU A 153 -13.26 8.90 -1.13
C LEU A 153 -12.30 9.63 -2.08
N LEU A 154 -11.86 10.82 -1.68
CA LEU A 154 -10.83 11.59 -2.38
C LEU A 154 -9.60 11.68 -1.49
N ASN A 155 -8.43 11.34 -2.04
CA ASN A 155 -7.17 11.54 -1.36
C ASN A 155 -6.83 13.02 -1.34
N LEU A 156 -6.54 13.55 -0.14
CA LEU A 156 -5.97 14.88 0.01
C LEU A 156 -4.46 14.74 0.09
N MET A 157 -3.76 15.50 -0.74
CA MET A 157 -2.30 15.52 -0.75
C MET A 157 -1.82 16.53 0.27
N PHE A 158 -1.05 16.07 1.25
CA PHE A 158 -0.38 16.91 2.23
C PHE A 158 1.12 16.94 1.96
N GLU A 159 1.76 18.02 2.40
CA GLU A 159 3.20 18.16 2.37
C GLU A 159 3.85 17.07 3.23
N PRO A 160 4.72 16.22 2.66
CA PRO A 160 5.44 15.23 3.44
C PRO A 160 6.61 15.88 4.19
N SER A 161 7.05 15.24 5.27
CA SER A 161 8.19 15.73 6.10
C SER A 161 9.51 15.96 5.36
N ASN A 162 9.68 15.39 4.16
CA ASN A 162 10.88 15.50 3.33
C ASN A 162 10.65 16.34 2.06
N PHE A 163 9.63 17.18 2.02
CA PHE A 163 9.44 18.16 0.95
C PHE A 163 10.66 19.11 0.88
N PRO A 164 11.15 19.50 -0.33
CA PRO A 164 10.64 19.18 -1.66
C PRO A 164 11.24 17.93 -2.32
N ILE A 165 11.96 17.07 -1.59
CA ILE A 165 12.57 15.86 -2.17
C ILE A 165 11.48 14.87 -2.63
N SER A 166 10.40 14.74 -1.85
CA SER A 166 9.18 14.05 -2.26
C SER A 166 8.08 15.08 -2.44
N ASP A 167 7.72 15.34 -3.68
CA ASP A 167 6.62 16.24 -4.04
C ASP A 167 5.36 15.40 -4.33
N THR A 168 4.29 15.64 -3.58
CA THR A 168 2.99 14.98 -3.73
C THR A 168 2.12 15.64 -4.80
N GLY A 169 2.58 16.71 -5.45
CA GLY A 169 1.98 17.30 -6.65
C GLY A 169 1.50 18.74 -6.48
N PRO A 170 0.87 19.31 -7.52
CA PRO A 170 0.56 20.74 -7.59
C PRO A 170 -0.53 21.22 -6.61
N LEU A 171 -1.42 20.33 -6.15
CA LEU A 171 -2.48 20.64 -5.18
C LEU A 171 -2.12 20.13 -3.77
N THR A 172 -0.83 20.02 -3.48
CA THR A 172 -0.37 19.65 -2.15
C THR A 172 -0.68 20.75 -1.16
N ILE A 173 -1.45 20.41 -0.12
CA ILE A 173 -1.70 21.27 1.02
C ILE A 173 -0.39 21.37 1.80
N GLN A 174 0.23 22.53 1.74
CA GLN A 174 1.48 22.84 2.44
C GLN A 174 1.18 23.52 3.77
N GLY A 175 2.00 23.24 4.78
CA GLY A 175 1.76 23.72 6.15
C GLY A 175 1.88 25.23 6.32
N TYR A 176 2.33 25.93 5.28
CA TYR A 176 2.57 27.37 5.26
C TYR A 176 1.66 28.14 4.28
N LEU A 177 0.65 27.48 3.71
CA LEU A 177 -0.38 28.16 2.91
C LEU A 177 -1.36 28.89 3.83
N ASP A 178 -1.85 30.04 3.36
CA ASP A 178 -2.91 30.81 4.03
C ASP A 178 -4.28 30.14 3.78
N ASP A 179 -5.24 30.33 4.67
CA ASP A 179 -6.54 29.64 4.67
C ASP A 179 -7.39 29.90 3.39
N ALA A 180 -7.01 30.91 2.61
CA ALA A 180 -7.72 31.39 1.43
C ALA A 180 -7.16 30.89 0.08
N GLN A 181 -6.11 30.06 0.09
CA GLN A 181 -5.46 29.50 -1.11
C GLN A 181 -5.87 28.04 -1.32
#